data_AF-A0A1P6BMK0-F1
#
_entry.id   AF-A0A1P6BMK0-F1
#
_cell.length_a   1.000
_cell.length_b   1.000
_cell.length_c   1.000
_cell.angle_alpha   90.00
_cell.angle_beta   90.00
_cell.angle_gamma   90.00
#
_symmetry.space_group_name_H-M   'P 1'
#
loop_
_entity.id
_entity.type
_entity.pdbx_description
1 polymer ?
#
loop_
_entity_poly.entity_id
_entity_poly.type
_entity_poly.pdbx_seq_one_letter_code
_entity_poly.pdbx_strand_id
1 'polypeptide(L)'
;MLEQGWMSNDGLMSLLDGCVNEEVEKEISEIIVEVKTVDCLKKRWNALRIKFDKYKRAELKKNGIELCEVASPQSSFHFRGYVLQHAYPRLDIHVSTGINHLLKSPFCVHPKTGLIAVPINPNQISNMDISKLPRIDTLLHEILKLDHNGETKEDQRNFEIKHCSLRPFVETFEEFVNNLICGNNSICNQ
;
A
#
# COMPACT_ATOMS: atom_id res chain seq x y z
N MET A 1 -10.24 -4.02 4.01
CA MET A 1 -11.17 -5.07 4.48
C MET A 1 -12.48 -4.53 5.02
N LEU A 2 -12.49 -3.74 6.11
CA LEU A 2 -13.74 -3.19 6.67
C LEU A 2 -14.35 -2.12 5.76
N GLU A 3 -13.54 -1.18 5.30
CA GLU A 3 -13.94 -0.12 4.36
C GLU A 3 -14.41 -0.67 3.01
N GLN A 4 -13.93 -1.86 2.65
CA GLN A 4 -14.30 -2.56 1.42
C GLN A 4 -15.51 -3.51 1.61
N GLY A 5 -16.12 -3.53 2.81
CA GLY A 5 -17.32 -4.31 3.07
C GLY A 5 -17.11 -5.83 3.15
N TRP A 6 -15.87 -6.34 3.15
CA TRP A 6 -15.62 -7.80 3.11
C TRP A 6 -16.16 -8.55 4.32
N MET A 7 -16.23 -7.90 5.48
CA MET A 7 -16.74 -8.53 6.71
C MET A 7 -18.26 -8.39 6.86
N SER A 8 -18.95 -7.78 5.88
CA SER A 8 -20.41 -7.74 5.83
C SER A 8 -20.99 -9.12 5.56
N ASN A 9 -22.29 -9.29 5.75
CA ASN A 9 -22.92 -10.60 5.54
C ASN A 9 -22.80 -11.08 4.08
N ASP A 10 -22.90 -10.15 3.13
CA ASP A 10 -22.76 -10.43 1.70
C ASP A 10 -21.29 -10.54 1.31
N GLY A 11 -20.45 -9.65 1.84
CA GLY A 11 -19.01 -9.65 1.59
C GLY A 11 -18.28 -10.89 2.11
N LEU A 12 -18.81 -11.58 3.13
CA LEU A 12 -18.23 -12.85 3.59
C LEU A 12 -18.46 -13.99 2.58
N MET A 13 -19.51 -13.91 1.76
CA MET A 13 -19.82 -14.95 0.79
C MET A 13 -18.78 -15.03 -0.34
N SER A 14 -18.08 -13.93 -0.65
CA SER A 14 -17.01 -13.96 -1.64
C SER A 14 -15.83 -14.84 -1.25
N LEU A 15 -15.72 -15.27 0.02
CA LEU A 15 -14.73 -16.25 0.42
C LEU A 15 -14.90 -17.60 -0.30
N LEU A 16 -16.10 -17.90 -0.79
CA LEU A 16 -16.40 -19.10 -1.58
C LEU A 16 -16.01 -18.94 -3.06
N ASP A 17 -15.67 -17.73 -3.52
CA ASP A 17 -15.35 -17.48 -4.93
C ASP A 17 -14.18 -18.35 -5.41
N GLY A 18 -14.39 -19.07 -6.50
CA GLY A 18 -13.40 -19.96 -7.09
C GLY A 18 -13.15 -21.25 -6.30
N CYS A 19 -13.97 -21.58 -5.30
CA CYS A 19 -13.93 -22.89 -4.65
C CYS A 19 -14.50 -23.95 -5.60
N VAL A 20 -13.73 -24.99 -5.89
CA VAL A 20 -14.14 -26.09 -6.79
C VAL A 20 -14.45 -27.37 -6.01
N ASN A 21 -14.00 -27.46 -4.76
CA ASN A 21 -14.18 -28.64 -3.93
C ASN A 21 -15.41 -28.45 -3.01
N GLU A 22 -16.43 -29.28 -3.20
CA GLU A 22 -17.70 -29.20 -2.46
C GLU A 22 -17.53 -29.37 -0.94
N GLU A 23 -16.58 -30.21 -0.49
CA GLU A 23 -16.32 -30.41 0.95
C GLU A 23 -15.72 -29.13 1.56
N VAL A 24 -14.78 -28.50 0.84
CA VAL A 24 -14.15 -27.23 1.25
C VAL A 24 -15.18 -26.11 1.24
N GLU A 25 -16.01 -26.02 0.21
CA GLU A 25 -17.05 -25.02 0.09
C GLU A 25 -18.06 -25.13 1.25
N LYS A 26 -18.48 -26.35 1.58
CA LYS A 26 -19.38 -26.62 2.70
C LYS A 26 -18.77 -26.23 4.04
N GLU A 27 -17.53 -26.65 4.32
CA GLU A 27 -16.83 -26.30 5.56
C GLU A 27 -16.67 -24.78 5.71
N ILE A 28 -16.25 -24.10 4.65
CA ILE A 28 -16.11 -22.64 4.67
C ILE A 28 -17.47 -21.97 4.88
N SER A 29 -18.54 -22.48 4.27
CA SER A 29 -19.90 -21.98 4.45
C SER A 29 -20.36 -22.09 5.90
N GLU A 30 -20.10 -23.22 6.56
CA GLU A 30 -20.40 -23.42 7.99
C GLU A 30 -19.61 -22.43 8.86
N ILE A 31 -18.32 -22.23 8.58
CA ILE A 31 -17.50 -21.22 9.26
C ILE A 31 -18.02 -19.80 9.02
N ILE A 32 -18.49 -19.47 7.81
CA ILE A 32 -19.08 -18.17 7.50
C ILE A 32 -20.34 -17.95 8.34
N VAL A 33 -21.21 -18.96 8.47
CA VAL A 33 -22.42 -18.88 9.31
C VAL A 33 -22.05 -18.64 10.77
N GLU A 34 -21.05 -19.35 11.31
CA GLU A 34 -20.54 -19.11 12.67
C GLU A 34 -20.02 -17.67 12.83
N VAL A 35 -19.19 -17.19 11.89
CA VAL A 35 -18.60 -15.84 11.93
C VAL A 35 -19.66 -14.74 11.80
N LYS A 36 -20.76 -14.98 11.08
CA LYS A 36 -21.88 -14.03 10.95
C LYS A 36 -22.55 -13.73 12.28
N THR A 37 -22.50 -14.65 13.25
CA THR A 37 -23.04 -14.43 14.60
C THR A 37 -22.24 -13.42 15.43
N VAL A 38 -21.03 -13.07 14.99
CA VAL A 38 -20.22 -12.04 15.64
C VAL A 38 -20.73 -10.64 15.26
N ASP A 39 -21.37 -9.95 16.20
CA ASP A 39 -22.00 -8.64 15.97
C ASP A 39 -21.03 -7.53 15.52
N CYS A 40 -19.76 -7.63 15.93
CA CYS A 40 -18.76 -6.61 15.62
C CYS A 40 -17.96 -6.96 14.36
N LEU A 41 -18.14 -6.17 13.29
CA LEU A 41 -17.41 -6.33 12.01
C LEU A 41 -15.89 -6.36 12.19
N LYS A 42 -15.35 -5.52 13.08
CA LYS A 42 -13.90 -5.49 13.40
C LYS A 42 -13.41 -6.82 13.98
N LYS A 43 -14.26 -7.55 14.70
CA LYS A 43 -13.92 -8.85 15.32
C LYS A 43 -14.06 -10.02 14.35
N ARG A 44 -14.94 -9.93 13.34
CA ARG A 44 -15.16 -11.00 12.34
C ARG A 44 -13.88 -11.42 11.62
N TRP A 45 -13.02 -10.47 11.25
CA TRP A 45 -11.73 -10.79 10.62
C TRP A 45 -10.82 -11.63 11.53
N ASN A 46 -10.77 -11.29 12.82
CA ASN A 46 -10.00 -12.06 13.79
C ASN A 46 -10.62 -13.46 14.00
N ALA A 47 -11.95 -13.57 14.01
CA ALA A 47 -12.65 -14.86 14.10
C ALA A 47 -12.29 -15.77 12.91
N LEU A 48 -12.32 -15.25 11.68
CA LEU A 48 -11.86 -15.98 10.49
C LEU A 48 -10.39 -16.40 10.60
N ARG A 49 -9.51 -15.48 11.01
CA ARG A 49 -8.09 -15.80 11.18
C ARG A 49 -7.86 -16.87 12.24
N ILE A 50 -8.65 -16.92 13.30
CA ILE A 50 -8.55 -18.01 14.28
C ILE A 50 -8.82 -19.37 13.62
N LYS A 51 -9.83 -19.45 12.74
CA LYS A 51 -10.20 -20.69 12.02
C LYS A 51 -9.14 -21.09 10.98
N PHE A 52 -8.66 -20.15 10.15
CA PHE A 52 -7.82 -20.45 8.99
C PHE A 52 -6.31 -20.16 9.14
N ASP A 53 -5.91 -19.24 10.03
CA ASP A 53 -4.53 -18.75 10.15
C ASP A 53 -3.79 -19.33 11.36
N LYS A 54 -2.87 -20.26 11.08
CA LYS A 54 -1.99 -20.88 12.09
C LYS A 54 -1.16 -19.87 12.88
N TYR A 55 -0.76 -18.75 12.30
CA TYR A 55 0.06 -17.74 12.97
C TYR A 55 -0.76 -16.99 14.01
N LYS A 56 -2.03 -16.64 13.68
CA LYS A 56 -2.92 -16.00 14.65
C LYS A 56 -3.22 -16.92 15.83
N ARG A 57 -3.40 -18.21 15.56
CA ARG A 57 -3.53 -19.23 16.62
C ARG A 57 -2.29 -19.32 17.50
N ALA A 58 -1.10 -19.37 16.92
CA ALA A 58 0.15 -19.40 17.69
C ALA A 58 0.33 -18.16 18.58
N GLU A 59 -0.07 -16.98 18.11
CA GLU A 59 -0.09 -15.73 18.90
C GLU A 59 -1.04 -15.84 20.11
N LEU A 60 -2.27 -16.33 19.92
CA LEU A 60 -3.26 -16.47 20.99
C LEU A 60 -2.88 -17.56 22.00
N LYS A 61 -2.28 -18.67 21.54
CA LYS A 61 -1.80 -19.74 22.41
C LYS A 61 -0.70 -19.24 23.36
N LYS A 62 0.18 -18.34 22.89
CA LYS A 62 1.17 -17.68 23.76
C LYS A 62 0.53 -16.84 24.86
N ASN A 63 -0.67 -16.32 24.62
CA ASN A 63 -1.44 -15.55 25.59
C ASN A 63 -2.36 -16.43 26.46
N GLY A 64 -2.21 -17.76 26.42
CA GLY A 64 -2.95 -18.70 27.27
C GLY A 64 -4.40 -18.92 26.87
N ILE A 65 -4.80 -18.55 25.65
CA ILE A 65 -6.17 -18.71 25.16
C ILE A 65 -6.31 -20.09 24.49
N GLU A 66 -7.24 -20.91 24.98
CA GLU A 66 -7.61 -22.20 24.38
C GLU A 66 -8.36 -21.97 23.05
N LEU A 67 -8.00 -22.75 22.03
CA LEU A 67 -8.43 -22.52 20.65
C LEU A 67 -9.51 -23.52 20.23
N CYS A 68 -10.47 -23.03 19.44
CA CYS A 68 -11.57 -23.81 18.88
C CYS A 68 -11.14 -24.74 17.73
N GLU A 69 -12.11 -25.51 17.22
CA GLU A 69 -11.96 -26.34 16.03
C GLU A 69 -11.37 -25.54 14.86
N VAL A 70 -10.37 -26.15 14.22
CA VAL A 70 -9.55 -25.55 13.18
C VAL A 70 -10.04 -26.03 11.81
N ALA A 71 -10.08 -25.12 10.85
CA ALA A 71 -10.43 -25.48 9.48
C ALA A 71 -9.43 -26.48 8.89
N SER A 72 -9.89 -27.32 7.97
CA SER A 72 -9.06 -28.27 7.25
C SER A 72 -7.88 -27.58 6.54
N PRO A 73 -6.78 -28.30 6.26
CA PRO A 73 -5.67 -27.77 5.49
C PRO A 73 -6.09 -27.19 4.13
N GLN A 74 -7.06 -27.82 3.46
CA GLN A 74 -7.60 -27.43 2.15
C GLN A 74 -8.37 -26.11 2.26
N SER A 75 -9.26 -25.97 3.25
CA SER A 75 -10.00 -24.73 3.49
C SER A 75 -9.07 -23.59 3.93
N SER A 76 -8.05 -23.89 4.72
CA SER A 76 -6.99 -22.93 5.06
C SER A 76 -6.17 -22.49 3.85
N PHE A 77 -5.93 -23.39 2.89
CA PHE A 77 -5.25 -23.08 1.63
C PHE A 77 -6.11 -22.18 0.73
N HIS A 78 -7.39 -22.52 0.57
CA HIS A 78 -8.37 -21.70 -0.16
C HIS A 78 -8.46 -20.29 0.41
N PHE A 79 -8.59 -20.17 1.74
CA PHE A 79 -8.60 -18.87 2.43
C PHE A 79 -7.35 -18.03 2.14
N ARG A 80 -6.16 -18.64 2.11
CA ARG A 80 -4.92 -17.92 1.73
C ARG A 80 -4.95 -17.46 0.28
N GLY A 81 -5.42 -18.30 -0.63
CA GLY A 81 -5.62 -17.95 -2.03
C GLY A 81 -6.55 -16.75 -2.19
N TYR A 82 -7.68 -16.77 -1.48
CA TYR A 82 -8.62 -15.65 -1.42
C TYR A 82 -7.95 -14.35 -0.93
N VAL A 83 -7.18 -14.41 0.16
CA VAL A 83 -6.46 -13.23 0.68
C VAL A 83 -5.44 -12.70 -0.33
N LEU A 84 -4.67 -13.58 -0.97
CA LEU A 84 -3.70 -13.19 -1.99
C LEU A 84 -4.39 -12.55 -3.19
N GLN A 85 -5.48 -13.13 -3.68
CA GLN A 85 -6.22 -12.61 -4.84
C GLN A 85 -6.69 -11.16 -4.64
N HIS A 86 -6.97 -10.77 -3.40
CA HIS A 86 -7.50 -9.45 -3.08
C HIS A 86 -6.47 -8.46 -2.52
N ALA A 87 -5.41 -8.92 -1.89
CA ALA A 87 -4.42 -8.05 -1.22
C ALA A 87 -3.05 -8.03 -1.93
N TYR A 88 -2.75 -9.02 -2.76
CA TYR A 88 -1.46 -9.07 -3.46
C TYR A 88 -1.43 -8.03 -4.60
N PRO A 89 -0.32 -7.29 -4.78
CA PRO A 89 -0.20 -6.30 -5.85
C PRO A 89 -0.28 -6.97 -7.22
N ARG A 90 -1.15 -6.47 -8.09
CA ARG A 90 -1.22 -6.89 -9.49
C ARG A 90 -0.15 -6.15 -10.28
N LEU A 91 0.86 -6.87 -10.74
CA LEU A 91 1.97 -6.31 -11.50
C LEU A 91 1.62 -6.27 -12.99
N ASP A 92 1.85 -5.12 -13.63
CA ASP A 92 1.77 -5.03 -15.08
C ASP A 92 3.06 -5.60 -15.68
N ILE A 93 2.99 -6.80 -16.25
CA ILE A 93 4.16 -7.51 -16.75
C ILE A 93 4.91 -6.74 -17.85
N HIS A 94 4.19 -5.99 -18.69
CA HIS A 94 4.78 -5.35 -19.86
C HIS A 94 5.71 -4.18 -19.50
N VAL A 95 5.56 -3.61 -18.31
CA VAL A 95 6.42 -2.51 -17.83
C VAL A 95 7.77 -3.02 -17.32
N SER A 96 7.89 -4.32 -17.02
CA SER A 96 9.10 -4.90 -16.41
C SER A 96 9.87 -5.85 -17.32
N THR A 97 9.27 -6.39 -18.38
CA THR A 97 9.95 -7.38 -19.25
C THR A 97 10.72 -6.76 -20.41
N GLY A 98 10.31 -5.59 -20.91
CA GLY A 98 10.94 -4.94 -22.06
C GLY A 98 11.99 -3.91 -21.65
N ILE A 99 13.22 -4.04 -22.15
CA ILE A 99 14.30 -3.07 -21.86
C ILE A 99 14.05 -1.67 -22.45
N ASN A 100 13.19 -1.56 -23.46
CA ASN A 100 12.88 -0.31 -24.16
C ASN A 100 11.55 0.32 -23.71
N HIS A 101 10.99 -0.13 -22.59
CA HIS A 101 9.73 0.40 -22.08
C HIS A 101 9.91 1.84 -21.57
N LEU A 102 9.08 2.76 -22.07
CA LEU A 102 9.13 4.16 -21.65
C LEU A 102 8.26 4.35 -20.42
N LEU A 103 8.86 4.80 -19.31
CA LEU A 103 8.17 5.16 -18.08
C LEU A 103 8.09 6.68 -17.91
N LYS A 104 7.11 7.11 -17.12
CA LYS A 104 6.96 8.52 -16.75
C LYS A 104 8.17 8.97 -15.92
N SER A 105 8.77 10.10 -16.28
CA SER A 105 9.85 10.69 -15.50
C SER A 105 9.35 11.20 -14.13
N PRO A 106 10.17 11.13 -13.06
CA PRO A 106 9.90 11.81 -11.81
C PRO A 106 9.61 13.30 -12.01
N PHE A 107 8.78 13.86 -11.13
CA PHE A 107 8.34 15.26 -11.13
C PHE A 107 7.52 15.71 -12.36
N CYS A 108 7.17 14.82 -13.29
CA CYS A 108 6.25 15.16 -14.38
C CYS A 108 4.82 15.47 -13.87
N VAL A 109 4.25 16.56 -14.36
CA VAL A 109 2.85 16.94 -14.13
C VAL A 109 1.91 15.94 -14.83
N HIS A 110 0.92 15.40 -14.12
CA HIS A 110 -0.12 14.60 -14.73
C HIS A 110 -1.16 15.51 -15.42
N PRO A 111 -1.36 15.42 -16.75
CA PRO A 111 -2.10 16.42 -17.51
C PRO A 111 -3.56 16.59 -17.05
N LYS A 112 -4.22 15.51 -16.65
CA LYS A 112 -5.64 15.55 -16.22
C LYS A 112 -5.86 16.07 -14.80
N THR A 113 -4.92 15.81 -13.88
CA THR A 113 -5.13 16.06 -12.44
C THR A 113 -4.32 17.26 -11.94
N GLY A 114 -3.29 17.67 -12.70
CA GLY A 114 -2.31 18.67 -12.28
C GLY A 114 -1.35 18.17 -11.19
N LEU A 115 -1.48 16.93 -10.73
CA LEU A 115 -0.63 16.36 -9.68
C LEU A 115 0.79 16.13 -10.19
N ILE A 116 1.77 16.42 -9.35
CA ILE A 116 3.19 16.16 -9.62
C ILE A 116 3.52 14.70 -9.27
N ALA A 117 4.25 14.01 -10.15
CA ALA A 117 4.76 12.66 -9.89
C ALA A 117 5.93 12.70 -8.89
N VAL A 118 5.62 12.81 -7.61
CA VAL A 118 6.62 12.95 -6.55
C VAL A 118 7.21 11.59 -6.12
N PRO A 119 8.50 11.54 -5.75
CA PRO A 119 9.10 10.38 -5.08
C PRO A 119 8.44 10.11 -3.74
N ILE A 120 8.33 8.83 -3.37
CA ILE A 120 7.69 8.39 -2.12
C ILE A 120 8.73 7.67 -1.27
N ASN A 121 8.88 8.10 -0.01
CA ASN A 121 9.68 7.38 0.97
C ASN A 121 8.88 6.17 1.51
N PRO A 122 9.34 4.92 1.33
CA PRO A 122 8.65 3.73 1.82
C PRO A 122 8.37 3.75 3.33
N ASN A 123 9.25 4.39 4.11
CA ASN A 123 9.13 4.46 5.57
C ASN A 123 8.02 5.41 6.04
N GLN A 124 7.52 6.28 5.16
CA GLN A 124 6.53 7.30 5.48
C GLN A 124 5.17 7.06 4.79
N ILE A 125 5.06 5.99 4.00
CA ILE A 125 3.88 5.74 3.16
C ILE A 125 2.58 5.63 3.95
N SER A 126 2.63 5.06 5.17
CA SER A 126 1.46 4.91 6.05
C SER A 126 0.88 6.25 6.53
N ASN A 127 1.67 7.33 6.51
CA ASN A 127 1.26 8.66 6.95
C ASN A 127 0.95 9.60 5.77
N MET A 128 1.15 9.14 4.54
CA MET A 128 0.99 9.97 3.35
C MET A 128 -0.49 10.10 2.98
N ASP A 129 -0.95 11.34 2.86
CA ASP A 129 -2.29 11.66 2.39
C ASP A 129 -2.24 11.99 0.89
N ILE A 130 -2.76 11.07 0.06
CA ILE A 130 -2.76 11.17 -1.40
C ILE A 130 -3.51 12.43 -1.87
N SER A 131 -4.51 12.90 -1.11
CA SER A 131 -5.29 14.09 -1.46
C SER A 131 -4.52 15.39 -1.31
N LYS A 132 -3.41 15.37 -0.55
CA LYS A 132 -2.55 16.53 -0.26
C LYS A 132 -1.27 16.56 -1.09
N LEU A 133 -1.14 15.65 -2.08
CA LEU A 133 0.00 15.66 -2.98
C LEU A 133 0.04 16.97 -3.80
N PRO A 134 1.25 17.51 -4.08
CA PRO A 134 1.38 18.81 -4.70
C PRO A 134 0.80 18.83 -6.11
N ARG A 135 0.05 19.90 -6.42
CA ARG A 135 -0.51 20.20 -7.75
C ARG A 135 0.18 21.42 -8.34
N ILE A 136 0.31 21.45 -9.66
CA ILE A 136 1.00 22.52 -10.37
C ILE A 136 0.38 23.90 -10.15
N ASP A 137 -0.95 24.00 -10.09
CA ASP A 137 -1.66 25.24 -9.83
C ASP A 137 -1.40 25.75 -8.41
N THR A 138 -1.39 24.85 -7.43
CA THR A 138 -1.04 25.20 -6.04
C THR A 138 0.38 25.70 -5.94
N LEU A 139 1.35 25.00 -6.55
CA LEU A 139 2.76 25.38 -6.53
C LEU A 139 2.98 26.75 -7.19
N LEU A 140 2.32 27.02 -8.31
CA LEU A 140 2.39 28.33 -8.96
C LEU A 140 1.88 29.44 -8.05
N HIS A 141 0.77 29.22 -7.35
CA HIS A 141 0.24 30.17 -6.37
C HIS A 141 1.15 30.36 -5.14
N GLU A 142 1.84 29.32 -4.70
CA GLU A 142 2.83 29.40 -3.62
C GLU A 142 4.01 30.27 -4.04
N ILE A 143 4.57 30.02 -5.22
CA ILE A 143 5.71 30.78 -5.77
C ILE A 143 5.35 32.25 -5.97
N LEU A 144 4.18 32.56 -6.54
CA LEU A 144 3.74 33.95 -6.77
C LEU A 144 3.57 34.77 -5.48
N LYS A 145 3.47 34.12 -4.31
CA LYS A 145 3.36 34.80 -3.01
C LYS A 145 4.72 35.03 -2.34
N LEU A 146 5.81 34.52 -2.92
CA LEU A 146 7.15 34.68 -2.36
C LEU A 146 7.70 36.07 -2.70
N ASP A 147 8.29 36.73 -1.71
CA ASP A 147 8.97 38.02 -1.90
C ASP A 147 10.40 37.80 -2.37
N HIS A 148 10.67 38.17 -3.62
CA HIS A 148 11.94 37.95 -4.31
C HIS A 148 12.81 39.21 -4.27
N ASN A 149 13.32 39.54 -3.09
CA ASN A 149 14.14 40.74 -2.91
C ASN A 149 15.60 40.48 -3.31
N GLY A 150 15.92 40.65 -4.60
CA GLY A 150 17.29 40.87 -5.08
C GLY A 150 18.17 39.63 -5.29
N GLU A 151 17.58 38.44 -5.43
CA GLU A 151 18.34 37.20 -5.63
C GLU A 151 18.79 36.98 -7.10
N THR A 152 19.90 36.27 -7.29
CA THR A 152 20.30 35.80 -8.61
C THR A 152 19.33 34.71 -9.10
N LYS A 153 19.25 34.45 -10.41
CA LYS A 153 18.31 33.45 -10.97
C LYS A 153 18.48 32.03 -10.40
N GLU A 154 19.66 31.66 -9.93
CA GLU A 154 19.94 30.33 -9.37
C GLU A 154 19.55 30.27 -7.88
N ASP A 155 19.91 31.29 -7.12
CA ASP A 155 19.50 31.44 -5.71
C ASP A 155 17.98 31.48 -5.59
N GLN A 156 17.34 32.22 -6.50
CA GLN A 156 15.90 32.36 -6.66
C GLN A 156 15.19 31.00 -6.83
N ARG A 157 15.67 30.12 -7.71
CA ARG A 157 15.05 28.79 -7.93
C ARG A 157 15.19 27.90 -6.70
N ASN A 158 16.37 27.90 -6.10
CA ASN A 158 16.62 27.13 -4.89
C ASN A 158 15.77 27.66 -3.72
N PHE A 159 15.58 28.97 -3.64
CA PHE A 159 14.70 29.63 -2.68
C PHE A 159 13.24 29.21 -2.89
N GLU A 160 12.73 29.31 -4.12
CA GLU A 160 11.36 28.92 -4.49
C GLU A 160 11.07 27.45 -4.12
N ILE A 161 11.97 26.53 -4.49
CA ILE A 161 11.83 25.10 -4.19
C ILE A 161 11.80 24.88 -2.67
N LYS A 162 12.63 25.58 -1.90
CA LYS A 162 12.69 25.46 -0.43
C LYS A 162 11.48 26.05 0.30
N HIS A 163 10.69 26.89 -0.37
CA HIS A 163 9.54 27.57 0.24
C HIS A 163 8.18 27.14 -0.34
N CYS A 164 8.15 26.04 -1.10
CA CYS A 164 6.90 25.45 -1.62
C CYS A 164 6.65 24.04 -1.06
N SER A 165 5.43 23.55 -1.25
CA SER A 165 4.99 22.22 -0.82
C SER A 165 5.69 21.06 -1.56
N LEU A 166 6.47 21.35 -2.59
CA LEU A 166 7.28 20.36 -3.32
C LEU A 166 8.57 19.97 -2.57
N ARG A 167 9.06 20.84 -1.69
CA ARG A 167 10.33 20.65 -0.94
C ARG A 167 10.55 19.24 -0.38
N PRO A 168 9.68 18.66 0.46
CA PRO A 168 9.96 17.38 1.12
C PRO A 168 10.18 16.23 0.11
N PHE A 169 9.57 16.33 -1.07
CA PHE A 169 9.72 15.34 -2.13
C PHE A 169 11.02 15.51 -2.91
N VAL A 170 11.52 16.76 -3.04
CA VAL A 170 12.84 17.04 -3.59
C VAL A 170 13.92 16.55 -2.63
N GLU A 171 13.81 16.84 -1.33
CA GLU A 171 14.75 16.34 -0.31
C GLU A 171 14.82 14.81 -0.30
N THR A 172 13.66 14.13 -0.42
CA THR A 172 13.60 12.66 -0.56
C THR A 172 14.36 12.17 -1.79
N PHE A 173 14.27 12.89 -2.91
CA PHE A 173 14.97 12.54 -4.14
C PHE A 173 16.47 12.79 -4.05
N GLU A 174 16.88 13.93 -3.49
CA GLU A 174 18.27 14.28 -3.25
C GLU A 174 18.95 13.24 -2.35
N GLU A 175 18.30 12.81 -1.27
CA GLU A 175 18.79 11.73 -0.41
C GLU A 175 19.01 10.43 -1.20
N PHE A 176 18.03 10.03 -2.03
CA PHE A 176 18.15 8.86 -2.89
C PHE A 176 19.34 8.97 -3.86
N VAL A 177 19.49 10.09 -4.57
CA VAL A 177 20.59 10.31 -5.52
C VAL A 177 21.94 10.34 -4.80
N ASN A 178 22.04 11.02 -3.66
CA ASN A 178 23.25 11.07 -2.85
C ASN A 178 23.68 9.68 -2.38
N ASN A 179 22.73 8.84 -1.96
CA ASN A 179 23.00 7.47 -1.56
C ASN A 179 23.51 6.61 -2.73
N LEU A 180 23.00 6.83 -3.96
CA LEU A 180 23.50 6.14 -5.15
C LEU A 180 24.94 6.57 -5.49
N ILE A 181 25.22 7.87 -5.45
CA ILE A 181 26.57 8.40 -5.78
C ILE A 181 27.59 7.94 -4.73
N CYS A 182 27.27 8.09 -3.44
CA CYS A 182 28.17 7.73 -2.35
C CYS A 182 28.34 6.21 -2.21
N GLY A 183 27.26 5.42 -2.39
CA GLY A 183 27.31 3.95 -2.33
C GLY A 183 28.17 3.35 -3.45
N ASN A 184 28.19 3.97 -4.64
CA ASN A 184 29.05 3.55 -5.74
C ASN A 184 30.54 3.83 -5.48
N ASN A 185 30.88 4.86 -4.71
CA ASN A 185 32.28 5.18 -4.36
C ASN A 185 32.91 4.20 -3.35
N SER A 186 32.11 3.45 -2.59
CA SER A 186 32.62 2.41 -1.68
C SER A 186 32.92 1.08 -2.39
N ILE A 187 32.42 0.87 -3.62
CA ILE A 187 32.61 -0.37 -4.39
C ILE A 187 33.83 -0.28 -5.32
N CYS A 188 34.29 0.92 -5.69
CA CYS A 188 35.45 1.11 -6.57
C CYS A 188 36.84 1.05 -5.90
N ASN A 189 36.93 0.79 -4.59
CA ASN A 189 38.20 0.71 -3.84
C ASN A 189 38.52 -0.70 -3.30
N GLN A 190 38.05 -1.77 -3.95
CA GLN A 190 38.52 -3.15 -3.72
C GLN A 190 39.13 -3.76 -4.97
#